data_AF-A0A961WW07-F1
#
_entry.id   AF-A0A961WW07-F1
#
_cell.length_a   1.000
_cell.length_b   1.000
_cell.length_c   1.000
_cell.angle_alpha   90.00
_cell.angle_beta   90.00
_cell.angle_gamma   90.00
#
_symmetry.space_group_name_H-M   'P 1'
#
loop_
_entity.id
_entity.type
_entity.pdbx_description
1 polymer ?
#
loop_
_entity_poly.entity_id
_entity_poly.type
_entity_poly.pdbx_seq_one_letter_code
_entity_poly.pdbx_strand_id
1 'polypeptide(L)'
;MRSSDIPEIRSLRLFESMSDSAFESLMQAAYLQTFPAQLDLIREGDPADFLYVLTEGCVEMYARTGQRETTMGMVWPVGAFILAAVLKDAVNLMSAR
;
A
#
# COMPACT_ATOMS: atom_id res chain seq x y z
N MET A 1 -3.85 13.00 -8.46
CA MET A 1 -3.24 11.84 -9.14
C MET A 1 -3.00 12.20 -10.59
N ARG A 2 -1.82 11.88 -11.14
CA ARG A 2 -1.52 12.20 -12.54
C ARG A 2 -2.38 11.31 -13.42
N SER A 3 -2.75 11.79 -14.61
CA SER A 3 -3.61 11.06 -15.55
C SER A 3 -2.98 9.72 -15.97
N SER A 4 -1.64 9.64 -15.95
CA SER A 4 -0.85 8.44 -16.23
C SER A 4 -0.93 7.36 -15.17
N ASP A 5 -1.25 7.71 -13.91
CA ASP A 5 -1.16 6.76 -12.79
C ASP A 5 -2.35 5.76 -12.82
N ILE A 6 -3.53 6.20 -13.31
CA ILE A 6 -4.76 5.38 -13.29
C ILE A 6 -4.60 4.09 -14.12
N PRO A 7 -4.13 4.12 -15.37
CA PRO A 7 -3.90 2.90 -16.16
C PRO A 7 -2.86 1.97 -15.53
N GLU A 8 -1.79 2.51 -14.93
CA GLU A 8 -0.76 1.70 -14.29
C GLU A 8 -1.30 1.00 -13.03
N ILE A 9 -2.06 1.72 -12.20
CA ILE A 9 -2.76 1.13 -11.05
C ILE A 9 -3.74 0.04 -11.53
N ARG A 10 -4.53 0.30 -12.58
CA ARG A 10 -5.47 -0.69 -13.14
C ARG A 10 -4.78 -1.98 -13.61
N SER A 11 -3.51 -1.90 -14.01
CA SER A 11 -2.73 -3.06 -14.47
C SER A 11 -2.25 -3.98 -13.34
N LEU A 12 -2.39 -3.58 -12.07
CA LEU A 12 -2.10 -4.45 -10.94
C LEU A 12 -3.02 -5.68 -10.98
N ARG A 13 -2.48 -6.88 -10.73
CA ARG A 13 -3.26 -8.14 -10.66
C ARG A 13 -4.47 -8.06 -9.72
N LEU A 14 -4.39 -7.20 -8.70
CA LEU A 14 -5.50 -6.97 -7.78
C LEU A 14 -6.73 -6.35 -8.47
N PHE A 15 -6.52 -5.55 -9.51
CA PHE A 15 -7.54 -4.73 -10.17
C PHE A 15 -7.77 -5.11 -11.64
N GLU A 16 -6.88 -5.88 -12.27
CA GLU A 16 -6.90 -6.17 -13.72
C GLU A 16 -8.23 -6.80 -14.20
N SER A 17 -8.87 -7.61 -13.35
CA SER A 17 -10.12 -8.30 -13.65
C SER A 17 -11.37 -7.60 -13.10
N MET A 18 -11.24 -6.43 -12.46
CA MET A 18 -12.40 -5.68 -11.97
C MET A 18 -13.21 -5.12 -13.13
N SER A 19 -14.51 -4.90 -12.95
CA SER A 19 -15.28 -4.11 -13.92
C SER A 19 -14.83 -2.65 -13.90
N ASP A 20 -15.05 -1.94 -15.01
CA ASP A 20 -14.71 -0.52 -15.12
C ASP A 20 -15.47 0.31 -14.08
N SER A 21 -16.78 0.07 -13.94
CA SER A 21 -17.62 0.76 -12.94
C SER A 21 -17.15 0.55 -11.49
N ALA A 22 -16.71 -0.67 -11.13
CA ALA A 22 -16.25 -0.96 -9.78
C ALA A 22 -14.91 -0.29 -9.49
N PHE A 23 -14.00 -0.30 -10.47
CA PHE A 23 -12.71 0.35 -10.34
C PHE A 23 -12.84 1.88 -10.32
N GLU A 24 -13.70 2.46 -11.16
CA GLU A 24 -14.01 3.89 -11.11
C GLU A 24 -14.55 4.30 -9.72
N SER A 25 -15.48 3.51 -9.16
CA SER A 25 -16.01 3.76 -7.81
C SER A 25 -14.92 3.67 -6.74
N LEU A 26 -14.02 2.68 -6.84
CA LEU A 26 -12.88 2.53 -5.93
C LEU A 26 -11.93 3.73 -6.02
N MET A 27 -11.59 4.16 -7.24
CA MET A 27 -10.69 5.29 -7.47
C MET A 27 -11.29 6.62 -7.01
N GLN A 28 -12.62 6.78 -7.03
CA GLN A 28 -13.30 7.95 -6.47
C GLN A 28 -13.17 8.05 -4.94
N ALA A 29 -13.03 6.92 -4.25
CA ALA A 29 -12.82 6.86 -2.81
C ALA A 29 -11.32 6.94 -2.40
N ALA A 30 -10.41 6.90 -3.38
CA ALA A 30 -8.97 6.89 -3.13
C ALA A 30 -8.40 8.28 -2.86
N TYR A 31 -7.41 8.35 -1.98
CA TYR A 31 -6.66 9.57 -1.67
C TYR A 31 -5.22 9.46 -2.16
N LEU A 32 -4.77 10.45 -2.94
CA LEU A 32 -3.34 10.59 -3.24
C LEU A 32 -2.69 11.41 -2.13
N GLN A 33 -1.67 10.84 -1.49
CA GLN A 33 -0.87 11.50 -0.48
C GLN A 33 0.62 11.37 -0.79
N THR A 34 1.39 12.39 -0.43
CA THR A 34 2.85 12.39 -0.52
C THR A 34 3.41 12.50 0.89
N PHE A 35 4.38 11.64 1.20
CA PHE A 35 5.03 11.59 2.48
C PHE A 35 6.52 11.93 2.35
N PRO A 36 7.12 12.60 3.35
CA PRO A 36 8.56 12.76 3.40
C PRO A 36 9.24 11.39 3.60
N ALA A 37 10.49 11.28 3.19
CA ALA A 37 11.27 10.06 3.38
C ALA A 37 11.37 9.69 4.88
N GLN A 38 11.37 8.38 5.17
CA GLN A 38 11.49 7.81 6.52
C GLN A 38 10.31 8.08 7.46
N LEU A 39 9.18 8.59 6.96
CA LEU A 39 7.97 8.68 7.74
C LEU A 39 7.29 7.31 7.84
N ASP A 40 6.98 6.88 9.07
CA ASP A 40 6.20 5.66 9.29
C ASP A 40 4.79 5.80 8.68
N LEU A 41 4.54 5.06 7.60
CA LEU A 41 3.26 5.02 6.90
C LEU A 41 2.24 4.17 7.65
N ILE A 42 2.70 3.06 8.23
CA ILE A 42 1.92 2.14 9.05
C ILE A 42 2.81 1.57 10.16
N ARG A 43 2.19 1.01 11.20
CA ARG A 43 2.88 0.33 12.28
C ARG A 43 2.38 -1.09 12.47
N GLU A 44 3.33 -1.99 12.77
CA GLU A 44 3.04 -3.36 13.18
C GLU A 44 2.09 -3.37 14.40
N GLY A 45 1.04 -4.19 14.32
CA GLY A 45 0.03 -4.36 15.36
C GLY A 45 -1.18 -3.40 15.24
N ASP A 46 -1.05 -2.31 14.50
CA ASP A 46 -2.18 -1.39 14.26
C ASP A 46 -3.17 -2.03 13.27
N PRO A 47 -4.48 -1.72 13.37
CA PRO A 47 -5.47 -2.17 12.39
C PRO A 47 -5.15 -1.61 11.00
N ALA A 48 -5.53 -2.36 9.96
CA ALA A 48 -5.38 -1.91 8.58
C ALA A 48 -6.61 -1.12 8.13
N ASP A 49 -6.49 0.21 8.11
CA ASP A 49 -7.58 1.12 7.73
C ASP A 49 -7.61 1.45 6.23
N PHE A 50 -6.48 1.32 5.54
CA PHE A 50 -6.32 1.64 4.12
C PHE A 50 -5.58 0.55 3.35
N LEU A 51 -5.98 0.35 2.11
CA LEU A 51 -5.14 -0.29 1.10
C LEU A 51 -4.23 0.76 0.47
N TYR A 52 -2.93 0.50 0.47
CA TYR A 52 -1.94 1.41 -0.10
C TYR A 52 -1.47 0.93 -1.47
N VAL A 53 -1.36 1.87 -2.40
CA VAL A 53 -0.74 1.68 -3.71
C VAL A 53 0.37 2.71 -3.87
N LEU A 54 1.60 2.24 -4.08
CA LEU A 54 2.76 3.08 -4.28
C LEU A 54 2.88 3.47 -5.76
N THR A 55 2.80 4.76 -6.05
CA THR A 55 2.91 5.30 -7.43
C THR A 55 4.28 5.91 -7.73
N GLU A 56 5.02 6.36 -6.71
CA GLU A 56 6.36 6.95 -6.86
C GLU A 56 7.18 6.73 -5.59
N GLY A 57 8.50 6.57 -5.71
CA GLY A 57 9.41 6.36 -4.57
C GLY A 57 9.71 4.89 -4.27
N CYS A 58 9.95 4.58 -3.01
CA CYS A 58 10.17 3.22 -2.51
C CYS A 58 9.66 3.15 -1.06
N VAL A 59 9.07 2.01 -0.69
CA VAL A 59 8.61 1.76 0.69
C VAL A 59 9.36 0.56 1.24
N GLU A 60 9.95 0.73 2.41
CA GLU A 60 10.58 -0.36 3.17
C GLU A 60 9.54 -1.03 4.07
N MET A 61 9.35 -2.34 3.89
CA MET A 61 8.61 -3.17 4.84
C MET A 61 9.59 -3.72 5.88
N TYR A 62 9.35 -3.47 7.16
CA TYR A 62 10.23 -3.91 8.24
C TYR A 62 9.46 -4.41 9.45
N ALA A 63 10.12 -5.22 10.27
CA ALA A 63 9.56 -5.75 11.52
C ALA A 63 10.57 -5.59 12.66
N ARG A 64 10.06 -5.54 13.90
CA ARG A 64 10.90 -5.43 15.10
C ARG A 64 10.79 -6.66 15.97
N THR A 65 11.93 -7.25 16.32
CA THR A 65 12.02 -8.33 17.30
C THR A 65 12.95 -7.91 18.44
N GLY A 66 12.37 -7.68 19.62
CA GLY A 66 13.11 -7.13 20.76
C GLY A 66 13.65 -5.72 20.44
N GLN A 67 14.97 -5.54 20.53
CA GLN A 67 15.64 -4.26 20.23
C GLN A 67 16.16 -4.19 18.78
N ARG A 68 15.87 -5.20 17.95
CA ARG A 68 16.39 -5.27 16.59
C ARG A 68 15.29 -5.04 15.57
N GLU A 69 15.59 -4.19 14.60
CA GLU A 69 14.79 -4.00 13.40
C GLU A 69 15.36 -4.83 12.25
N THR A 70 14.51 -5.34 11.37
CA THR A 70 14.93 -6.08 10.17
C THR A 70 14.03 -5.74 8.99
N THR A 71 14.65 -5.39 7.87
CA THR A 71 13.98 -5.21 6.58
C THR A 71 13.47 -6.55 6.09
N MET A 72 12.16 -6.61 5.86
CA MET A 72 11.46 -7.79 5.34
C MET A 72 11.33 -7.72 3.81
N GLY A 73 11.26 -6.52 3.25
CA GLY A 73 11.20 -6.32 1.81
C GLY A 73 11.15 -4.85 1.41
N MET A 74 11.27 -4.60 0.11
CA MET A 74 11.11 -3.29 -0.51
C MET A 74 9.97 -3.34 -1.51
N VAL A 75 9.09 -2.34 -1.50
CA VAL A 75 7.99 -2.18 -2.45
C VAL A 75 8.38 -1.08 -3.43
N TRP A 76 8.29 -1.40 -4.72
CA TRP A 76 8.60 -0.50 -5.82
C TRP A 76 7.33 -0.12 -6.59
N PRO A 77 7.28 1.07 -7.20
CA PRO A 77 6.16 1.46 -8.05
C PRO A 77 6.07 0.62 -9.33
N VAL A 78 4.89 0.29 -9.85
CA VAL A 78 3.58 0.43 -9.19
C VAL A 78 3.29 -0.85 -8.39
N GLY A 79 3.04 -0.71 -7.09
CA GLY A 79 2.93 -1.86 -6.18
C GLY A 79 1.94 -1.61 -5.04
N ALA A 80 1.19 -2.65 -4.67
CA ALA A 80 0.30 -2.62 -3.51
C ALA A 80 0.94 -3.33 -2.31
N PHE A 81 0.70 -2.81 -1.11
CA PHE A 81 1.14 -3.42 0.15
C PHE A 81 0.00 -3.44 1.18
N ILE A 82 0.13 -4.29 2.21
CA ILE A 82 -0.88 -4.49 3.28
C ILE A 82 -2.18 -5.16 2.84
N LEU A 83 -2.25 -5.62 1.59
CA LEU A 83 -3.42 -6.30 1.04
C LEU A 83 -3.98 -7.42 1.94
N ALA A 84 -3.10 -8.25 2.53
CA ALA A 84 -3.54 -9.35 3.38
C ALA A 84 -4.24 -8.90 4.67
N ALA A 85 -3.83 -7.77 5.26
CA ALA A 85 -4.46 -7.25 6.48
C ALA A 85 -5.83 -6.62 6.15
N VAL A 86 -5.90 -5.83 5.05
CA VAL A 86 -7.15 -5.24 4.56
C VAL A 86 -8.19 -6.31 4.22
N LEU A 87 -7.80 -7.35 3.47
CA LEU A 87 -8.74 -8.39 3.04
C LEU A 87 -9.25 -9.28 4.19
N LYS A 88 -8.47 -9.38 5.27
CA LYS A 88 -8.79 -10.25 6.41
C LYS A 88 -9.37 -9.50 7.61
N ASP A 89 -9.54 -8.18 7.50
CA ASP A 89 -9.90 -7.32 8.63
C ASP A 89 -8.97 -7.59 9.84
N ALA A 90 -7.66 -7.60 9.57
CA ALA A 90 -6.62 -7.97 10.51
C ALA A 90 -5.63 -6.83 10.75
N VAL A 91 -4.76 -7.01 11.75
CA VAL A 91 -3.69 -6.06 12.04
C VAL A 91 -2.54 -6.15 11.04
N ASN A 92 -1.78 -5.06 10.92
CA ASN A 92 -0.53 -5.02 10.18
C ASN A 92 0.50 -5.96 10.83
N LEU A 93 1.06 -6.88 10.05
CA LEU A 93 2.11 -7.80 10.52
C LEU A 93 3.53 -7.23 10.40
N MET A 94 3.66 -6.03 9.83
CA MET A 94 4.91 -5.30 9.61
C MET A 94 4.63 -3.80 9.66
N SER A 95 5.66 -3.01 9.91
CA SER A 95 5.66 -1.56 9.71
C SER A 95 6.11 -1.22 8.28
N ALA A 96 5.82 0.00 7.84
CA ALA A 96 6.28 0.50 6.54
C ALA A 96 6.70 1.98 6.63
N ARG A 97 7.76 2.36 5.92
CA ARG A 97 8.28 3.74 5.83
C ARG A 97 8.90 4.06 4.48
#